data_AF-A0A067MN08-F1
#
_entry.id   AF-A0A067MN08-F1
#
_cell.length_a   1.000
_cell.length_b   1.000
_cell.length_c   1.000
_cell.angle_alpha   90.00
_cell.angle_beta   90.00
_cell.angle_gamma   90.00
#
_symmetry.space_group_name_H-M   'P 1'
#
loop_
_entity.id
_entity.type
_entity.pdbx_description
1 polymer ?
#
loop_
_entity_poly.entity_id
_entity_poly.type
_entity_poly.pdbx_seq_one_letter_code
_entity_poly.pdbx_strand_id
1 'polypeptide(L)'
;MASAPLDHYKVDRASVDVEALAQRQARYLKIHAEEAQILAADPTARDRAIAEMNSSPMVKPGGLGASLLVPFGEDPNPYLDGLDAVLDKAAVTTEERVKRLNCAICGLLVFSEYKVRFALLDYPDLKKKVQLRTQQIFDEWVAGDFAQKFGIQTSPSQPRASPSPPPRPPAASLKHIDATSIDHLLKNPNFIFDMKFLLPDKPDDGSAWELESFSHSKSGVQFNILFEGCDDPIPHDAQEMRALLEDNHTFA
;
A
#
# COMPACT_ATOMS: atom_id res chain seq x y z
N MET A 1 -3.80 -2.06 -31.14
CA MET A 1 -4.13 -1.84 -29.72
C MET A 1 -3.11 -2.63 -28.91
N ALA A 2 -2.20 -1.96 -28.20
CA ALA A 2 -1.10 -2.63 -27.49
C ALA A 2 -1.42 -2.72 -25.99
N SER A 3 -1.94 -3.87 -25.53
CA SER A 3 -1.98 -4.23 -24.10
C SER A 3 -0.61 -4.71 -23.56
N ALA A 4 0.47 -4.52 -24.33
CA ALA A 4 1.62 -5.39 -24.29
C ALA A 4 2.62 -5.29 -23.11
N PRO A 5 2.81 -4.19 -22.36
CA PRO A 5 3.92 -4.13 -21.39
C PRO A 5 3.67 -4.89 -20.08
N LEU A 6 2.42 -4.90 -19.59
CA LEU A 6 2.10 -5.44 -18.26
C LEU A 6 1.71 -6.91 -18.29
N ASP A 7 1.23 -7.41 -19.45
CA ASP A 7 0.87 -8.81 -19.64
C ASP A 7 2.06 -9.76 -19.35
N HIS A 8 3.30 -9.28 -19.54
CA HIS A 8 4.52 -10.04 -19.20
C HIS A 8 4.62 -10.41 -17.72
N TYR A 9 4.00 -9.62 -16.82
CA TYR A 9 4.07 -9.85 -15.38
C TYR A 9 2.90 -10.67 -14.83
N LYS A 10 1.82 -10.81 -15.61
CA LYS A 10 0.62 -11.53 -15.19
C LYS A 10 0.95 -12.99 -14.87
N VAL A 11 0.27 -13.52 -13.86
CA VAL A 11 0.39 -14.91 -13.47
C VAL A 11 -0.95 -15.63 -13.63
N ASP A 12 -0.90 -16.96 -13.72
CA ASP A 12 -2.11 -17.76 -13.64
C ASP A 12 -2.70 -17.68 -12.21
N ARG A 13 -4.01 -17.53 -12.10
CA ARG A 13 -4.71 -17.48 -10.80
C ARG A 13 -4.35 -18.68 -9.92
N ALA A 14 -4.25 -19.86 -10.53
CA ALA A 14 -3.99 -21.11 -9.82
C ALA A 14 -2.56 -21.22 -9.27
N SER A 15 -1.61 -20.41 -9.76
CA SER A 15 -0.23 -20.41 -9.28
C SER A 15 0.02 -19.39 -8.17
N VAL A 16 -0.98 -18.57 -7.82
CA VAL A 16 -0.85 -17.54 -6.79
C VAL A 16 -0.89 -18.15 -5.39
N ASP A 17 0.25 -18.11 -4.71
CA ASP A 17 0.35 -18.36 -3.28
C ASP A 17 0.25 -17.05 -2.49
N VAL A 18 -0.94 -16.79 -1.94
CA VAL A 18 -1.21 -15.58 -1.16
C VAL A 18 -0.34 -15.49 0.11
N GLU A 19 -0.10 -16.61 0.79
CA GLU A 19 0.67 -16.60 2.04
C GLU A 19 2.14 -16.31 1.74
N ALA A 20 2.72 -16.93 0.71
CA ALA A 20 4.10 -16.68 0.31
C ALA A 20 4.32 -15.22 -0.10
N LEU A 21 3.40 -14.63 -0.87
CA LEU A 21 3.47 -13.21 -1.23
C LEU A 21 3.38 -12.31 0.00
N ALA A 22 2.43 -12.58 0.90
CA ALA A 22 2.22 -11.79 2.11
C ALA A 22 3.41 -11.88 3.08
N GLN A 23 3.98 -13.07 3.27
CA GLN A 23 5.17 -13.28 4.12
C GLN A 23 6.39 -12.53 3.58
N ARG A 24 6.65 -12.58 2.26
CA ARG A 24 7.79 -11.86 1.67
C ARG A 24 7.61 -10.34 1.75
N GLN A 25 6.40 -9.84 1.50
CA GLN A 25 6.10 -8.41 1.65
C GLN A 25 6.23 -7.95 3.11
N ALA A 26 5.69 -8.73 4.05
CA ALA A 26 5.81 -8.47 5.48
C ALA A 26 7.27 -8.50 5.94
N ARG A 27 8.11 -9.39 5.40
CA ARG A 27 9.56 -9.43 5.71
C ARG A 27 10.24 -8.10 5.42
N TYR A 28 9.97 -7.47 4.27
CA TYR A 28 10.54 -6.16 3.97
C TYR A 28 10.09 -5.09 4.96
N LEU A 29 8.80 -5.07 5.32
CA LEU A 29 8.26 -4.14 6.32
C LEU A 29 8.91 -4.33 7.69
N LYS A 30 9.03 -5.59 8.16
CA LYS A 30 9.65 -5.93 9.44
C LYS A 30 11.09 -5.45 9.50
N ILE A 31 11.90 -5.80 8.49
CA ILE A 31 13.31 -5.38 8.47
C ILE A 31 13.44 -3.86 8.41
N HIS A 32 12.62 -3.19 7.60
CA HIS A 32 12.62 -1.72 7.56
C HIS A 32 12.32 -1.11 8.93
N ALA A 33 11.28 -1.58 9.61
CA ALA A 33 10.90 -1.09 10.93
C ALA A 33 11.99 -1.36 11.98
N GLU A 34 12.60 -2.55 11.98
CA GLU A 34 13.70 -2.88 12.90
C GLU A 34 14.92 -1.99 12.71
N GLU A 35 15.40 -1.84 11.47
CA GLU A 35 16.58 -1.02 11.22
C GLU A 35 16.30 0.46 11.51
N ALA A 36 15.10 0.95 11.20
CA ALA A 36 14.69 2.31 11.53
C ALA A 36 14.71 2.55 13.05
N GLN A 37 14.21 1.59 13.84
CA GLN A 37 14.20 1.67 15.29
C GLN A 37 15.60 1.65 15.89
N ILE A 38 16.51 0.80 15.35
CA ILE A 38 17.90 0.74 15.81
C ILE A 38 18.65 2.03 15.47
N LEU A 39 18.49 2.52 14.24
CA LEU A 39 19.14 3.74 13.76
C LEU A 39 18.63 5.01 14.45
N ALA A 40 17.42 4.98 15.01
CA ALA A 40 16.88 6.09 15.79
C ALA A 40 17.68 6.38 17.07
N ALA A 41 18.48 5.43 17.57
CA ALA A 41 19.32 5.63 18.76
C ALA A 41 20.46 6.62 18.54
N ASP A 42 20.97 6.76 17.31
CA ASP A 42 21.97 7.77 16.93
C ASP A 42 21.58 8.42 15.59
N PRO A 43 20.72 9.45 15.63
CA PRO A 43 20.29 10.17 14.43
C PRO A 43 21.44 10.82 13.67
N THR A 44 22.49 11.27 14.36
CA THR A 44 23.62 11.96 13.71
C THR A 44 24.45 10.99 12.88
N ALA A 45 24.77 9.82 13.44
CA ALA A 45 25.47 8.77 12.70
C ALA A 45 24.61 8.24 11.54
N ARG A 46 23.30 8.03 11.77
CA ARG A 46 22.35 7.64 10.72
C ARG A 46 22.35 8.63 9.57
N ASP A 47 22.18 9.91 9.84
CA ASP A 47 22.04 10.93 8.80
C ASP A 47 23.35 11.11 8.00
N ARG A 48 24.50 10.96 8.67
CA ARG A 48 25.80 10.91 7.99
C ARG A 48 25.90 9.72 7.04
N ALA A 49 25.56 8.52 7.51
CA ALA A 49 25.61 7.31 6.68
C ALA A 49 24.60 7.37 5.51
N ILE A 50 23.43 7.97 5.71
CA ILE A 50 22.46 8.24 4.62
C ILE A 50 23.05 9.20 3.59
N ALA A 51 23.68 10.30 4.04
CA ALA A 51 24.30 11.27 3.13
C ALA A 51 25.45 10.64 2.31
N GLU A 52 26.28 9.81 2.94
CA GLU A 52 27.35 9.06 2.26
C GLU A 52 26.78 8.07 1.24
N MET A 53 25.75 7.31 1.62
CA MET A 53 25.06 6.40 0.70
C MET A 53 24.46 7.16 -0.50
N ASN A 54 23.77 8.27 -0.27
CA ASN A 54 23.16 9.09 -1.33
C ASN A 54 24.18 9.78 -2.23
N SER A 55 25.41 9.96 -1.75
CA SER A 55 26.53 10.47 -2.55
C SER A 55 27.12 9.40 -3.48
N SER A 56 26.72 8.13 -3.33
CA SER A 56 27.14 7.05 -4.20
C SER A 56 26.53 7.19 -5.60
N PRO A 57 27.31 7.01 -6.68
CA PRO A 57 26.79 6.99 -8.05
C PRO A 57 25.79 5.85 -8.31
N MET A 58 25.65 4.89 -7.39
CA MET A 58 24.66 3.82 -7.47
C MET A 58 23.26 4.25 -7.03
N VAL A 59 23.13 5.38 -6.32
CA VAL A 59 21.82 5.94 -5.95
C VAL A 59 21.33 6.79 -7.12
N LYS A 60 20.38 6.25 -7.89
CA LYS A 60 19.85 6.95 -9.07
C LYS A 60 19.09 8.20 -8.63
N PRO A 61 19.41 9.38 -9.20
CA PRO A 61 18.59 10.57 -9.00
C PRO A 61 17.21 10.35 -9.65
N GLY A 62 16.13 10.62 -8.92
CA GLY A 62 14.77 10.49 -9.46
C GLY A 62 13.69 9.97 -8.50
N GLY A 63 14.04 9.54 -7.28
CA GLY A 63 13.08 9.18 -6.24
C GLY A 63 12.83 7.67 -6.09
N LEU A 64 11.74 7.33 -5.38
CA LEU A 64 11.38 5.97 -4.94
C LEU A 64 10.45 5.23 -5.93
N GLY A 65 10.74 5.30 -7.23
CA GLY A 65 9.97 4.59 -8.25
C GLY A 65 10.48 3.16 -8.47
N ALA A 66 9.62 2.14 -8.37
CA ALA A 66 9.99 0.76 -8.70
C ALA A 66 10.53 0.63 -10.14
N SER A 67 9.99 1.41 -11.08
CA SER A 67 10.43 1.48 -12.49
C SER A 67 11.82 2.12 -12.68
N LEU A 68 12.30 2.90 -11.72
CA LEU A 68 13.67 3.45 -11.73
C LEU A 68 14.70 2.40 -11.29
N LEU A 69 14.26 1.47 -10.45
CA LEU A 69 15.08 0.37 -9.91
C LEU A 69 15.13 -0.80 -10.88
N VAL A 70 13.97 -1.20 -11.41
CA VAL A 70 13.80 -2.24 -12.42
C VAL A 70 12.99 -1.65 -13.57
N PRO A 71 13.55 -1.45 -14.77
CA PRO A 71 12.81 -0.95 -15.92
C PRO A 71 11.61 -1.82 -16.31
N PHE A 72 10.58 -1.20 -16.90
CA PHE A 72 9.43 -1.94 -17.42
C PHE A 72 9.85 -2.93 -18.51
N GLY A 73 9.27 -4.14 -18.45
CA GLY A 73 9.61 -5.25 -19.33
C GLY A 73 10.77 -6.13 -18.81
N GLU A 74 11.50 -5.71 -17.78
CA GLU A 74 12.54 -6.55 -17.17
C GLU A 74 12.00 -7.45 -16.06
N ASP A 75 12.66 -8.58 -15.83
CA ASP A 75 12.37 -9.47 -14.70
C ASP A 75 12.85 -8.82 -13.38
N PRO A 76 11.96 -8.59 -12.39
CA PRO A 76 12.35 -8.05 -11.09
C PRO A 76 13.11 -9.06 -10.21
N ASN A 77 13.11 -10.37 -10.50
CA ASN A 77 13.68 -11.38 -9.60
C ASN A 77 15.18 -11.20 -9.33
N PRO A 78 16.06 -10.99 -10.33
CA PRO A 78 17.48 -10.79 -10.07
C PRO A 78 17.76 -9.60 -9.14
N TYR A 79 16.98 -8.52 -9.27
CA TYR A 79 17.09 -7.37 -8.38
C TYR A 79 16.64 -7.71 -6.95
N LEU A 80 15.47 -8.35 -6.81
CA LEU A 80 14.93 -8.76 -5.51
C LEU A 80 15.84 -9.78 -4.79
N ASP A 81 16.40 -10.74 -5.52
CA ASP A 81 17.31 -11.75 -4.98
C ASP A 81 18.62 -11.11 -4.50
N GLY A 82 19.14 -10.12 -5.23
CA GLY A 82 20.29 -9.32 -4.82
C GLY A 82 20.03 -8.53 -3.53
N LEU A 83 18.82 -7.97 -3.37
CA LEU A 83 18.41 -7.32 -2.13
C LEU A 83 18.27 -8.33 -0.98
N ASP A 84 17.62 -9.46 -1.22
CA ASP A 84 17.42 -10.48 -0.19
C ASP A 84 18.76 -11.02 0.33
N ALA A 85 19.75 -11.22 -0.54
CA ALA A 85 21.10 -11.58 -0.14
C ALA A 85 21.81 -10.55 0.74
N VAL A 86 21.46 -9.25 0.63
CA VAL A 86 21.93 -8.21 1.56
C VAL A 86 21.15 -8.30 2.89
N LEU A 87 19.84 -8.51 2.81
CA LEU A 87 18.94 -8.57 3.96
C LEU A 87 19.08 -9.85 4.80
N ASP A 88 19.71 -10.90 4.27
CA ASP A 88 20.02 -12.13 5.03
C ASP A 88 21.30 -11.99 5.88
N LYS A 89 22.12 -10.95 5.64
CA LYS A 89 23.36 -10.72 6.39
C LYS A 89 23.09 -9.86 7.62
N ALA A 90 23.49 -10.32 8.80
CA ALA A 90 23.46 -9.51 10.01
C ALA A 90 24.29 -8.23 9.82
N ALA A 91 23.74 -7.06 10.19
CA ALA A 91 24.48 -5.81 10.22
C ALA A 91 25.05 -5.54 11.61
N VAL A 92 26.29 -5.06 11.62
CA VAL A 92 27.05 -4.68 12.80
C VAL A 92 27.24 -3.17 12.83
N THR A 93 27.54 -2.55 11.69
CA THR A 93 27.81 -1.10 11.61
C THR A 93 26.58 -0.27 11.23
N THR A 94 26.61 1.03 11.52
CA THR A 94 25.54 1.97 11.14
C THR A 94 25.33 2.01 9.63
N GLU A 95 26.42 1.98 8.85
CA GLU A 95 26.37 1.98 7.38
C GLU A 95 25.71 0.72 6.84
N GLU A 96 26.02 -0.45 7.40
CA GLU A 96 25.38 -1.72 7.04
C GLU A 96 23.88 -1.69 7.35
N ARG A 97 23.49 -1.09 8.48
CA ARG A 97 22.08 -0.92 8.87
C ARG A 97 21.34 0.04 7.95
N VAL A 98 21.93 1.18 7.61
CA VAL A 98 21.36 2.11 6.63
C VAL A 98 21.19 1.44 5.27
N LYS A 99 22.18 0.63 4.84
CA LYS A 99 22.06 -0.15 3.61
C LYS A 99 20.90 -1.14 3.67
N ARG A 100 20.75 -1.89 4.78
CA ARG A 100 19.62 -2.82 4.97
C ARG A 100 18.28 -2.10 5.00
N LEU A 101 18.18 -0.96 5.68
CA LEU A 101 17.00 -0.10 5.69
C LEU A 101 16.59 0.29 4.26
N ASN A 102 17.55 0.78 3.47
CA ASN A 102 17.32 1.17 2.08
C ASN A 102 16.96 -0.03 1.18
N CYS A 103 17.66 -1.16 1.34
CA CYS A 103 17.34 -2.38 0.61
C CYS A 103 15.93 -2.90 0.93
N ALA A 104 15.49 -2.80 2.17
CA ALA A 104 14.16 -3.24 2.58
C ALA A 104 13.06 -2.39 1.94
N ILE A 105 13.19 -1.06 1.93
CA ILE A 105 12.20 -0.18 1.27
C ILE A 105 12.21 -0.35 -0.26
N CYS A 106 13.38 -0.47 -0.89
CA CYS A 106 13.48 -0.75 -2.33
C CYS A 106 12.85 -2.11 -2.69
N GLY A 107 13.11 -3.13 -1.87
CA GLY A 107 12.53 -4.47 -2.03
C GLY A 107 11.01 -4.43 -1.92
N LEU A 108 10.48 -3.72 -0.91
CA LEU A 108 9.04 -3.52 -0.75
C LEU A 108 8.40 -2.86 -1.96
N LEU A 109 9.02 -1.80 -2.50
CA LEU A 109 8.49 -1.06 -3.65
C LEU A 109 8.47 -1.93 -4.91
N VAL A 110 9.59 -2.57 -5.26
CA VAL A 110 9.69 -3.43 -6.45
C VAL A 110 8.79 -4.65 -6.30
N PHE A 111 8.75 -5.29 -5.13
CA PHE A 111 7.90 -6.45 -4.89
C PHE A 111 6.41 -6.10 -4.98
N SER A 112 5.98 -5.02 -4.32
CA SER A 112 4.58 -4.59 -4.34
C SER A 112 4.12 -4.21 -5.76
N GLU A 113 4.99 -3.58 -6.53
CA GLU A 113 4.69 -3.18 -7.91
C GLU A 113 4.61 -4.40 -8.83
N TYR A 114 5.67 -5.20 -8.91
CA TYR A 114 5.77 -6.22 -9.94
C TYR A 114 5.14 -7.56 -9.53
N LYS A 115 5.24 -7.96 -8.25
CA LYS A 115 4.76 -9.26 -7.76
C LYS A 115 3.35 -9.22 -7.17
N VAL A 116 2.81 -8.02 -6.91
CA VAL A 116 1.44 -7.86 -6.40
C VAL A 116 0.60 -7.05 -7.38
N ARG A 117 0.95 -5.79 -7.67
CA ARG A 117 0.12 -4.90 -8.50
C ARG A 117 0.00 -5.37 -9.94
N PHE A 118 1.11 -5.68 -10.61
CA PHE A 118 1.07 -6.14 -12.00
C PHE A 118 0.73 -7.62 -12.14
N ALA A 119 1.31 -8.47 -11.30
CA ALA A 119 1.04 -9.91 -11.35
C ALA A 119 -0.44 -10.25 -11.08
N LEU A 120 -1.09 -9.54 -10.17
CA LEU A 120 -2.48 -9.78 -9.78
C LEU A 120 -3.45 -8.75 -10.36
N LEU A 121 -3.07 -8.09 -11.47
CA LEU A 121 -3.88 -7.04 -12.10
C LEU A 121 -5.32 -7.52 -12.40
N ASP A 122 -5.44 -8.75 -12.89
CA ASP A 122 -6.73 -9.36 -13.26
C ASP A 122 -7.45 -10.03 -12.05
N TYR A 123 -6.84 -10.02 -10.85
CA TYR A 123 -7.33 -10.71 -9.66
C TYR A 123 -7.39 -9.79 -8.42
N PRO A 124 -8.29 -8.78 -8.41
CA PRO A 124 -8.38 -7.83 -7.31
C PRO A 124 -8.68 -8.48 -5.95
N ASP A 125 -9.41 -9.60 -5.93
CA ASP A 125 -9.68 -10.35 -4.71
C ASP A 125 -8.42 -10.97 -4.10
N LEU A 126 -7.50 -11.47 -4.94
CA LEU A 126 -6.22 -12.02 -4.49
C LEU A 126 -5.28 -10.93 -4.01
N LYS A 127 -5.22 -9.80 -4.72
CA LYS A 127 -4.48 -8.61 -4.29
C LYS A 127 -4.92 -8.15 -2.89
N LYS A 128 -6.24 -8.05 -2.67
CA LYS A 128 -6.79 -7.68 -1.35
C LYS A 128 -6.43 -8.70 -0.27
N LYS A 129 -6.50 -10.00 -0.57
CA LYS A 129 -6.08 -11.06 0.37
C LYS A 129 -4.61 -10.95 0.75
N VAL A 130 -3.71 -10.70 -0.21
CA VAL A 130 -2.28 -10.47 0.07
C VAL A 130 -2.10 -9.27 0.99
N GLN A 131 -2.73 -8.13 0.68
CA GLN A 131 -2.63 -6.91 1.51
C GLN A 131 -3.11 -7.12 2.94
N LEU A 132 -4.31 -7.69 3.11
CA LEU A 132 -4.88 -7.98 4.43
C LEU A 132 -3.99 -8.95 5.22
N ARG A 133 -3.46 -9.99 4.57
CA ARG A 133 -2.60 -10.97 5.23
C ARG A 133 -1.24 -10.36 5.60
N THR A 134 -0.64 -9.55 4.72
CA THR A 134 0.59 -8.79 5.02
C THR A 134 0.41 -7.94 6.27
N GLN A 135 -0.72 -7.22 6.36
CA GLN A 135 -1.05 -6.39 7.52
C GLN A 135 -1.16 -7.23 8.79
N GLN A 136 -1.90 -8.35 8.75
CA GLN A 136 -2.01 -9.25 9.91
C GLN A 136 -0.65 -9.77 10.39
N ILE A 137 0.20 -10.23 9.47
CA ILE A 137 1.55 -10.73 9.80
C ILE A 137 2.42 -9.63 10.42
N PHE A 138 2.27 -8.40 9.94
CA PHE A 138 3.01 -7.25 10.48
C PHE A 138 2.47 -6.84 11.85
N ASP A 139 1.17 -6.71 12.02
CA ASP A 139 0.52 -6.32 13.28
C ASP A 139 0.80 -7.33 14.40
N GLU A 140 0.69 -8.64 14.10
CA GLU A 140 1.04 -9.72 15.03
C GLU A 140 2.51 -9.62 15.49
N TRP A 141 3.41 -9.33 14.56
CA TRP A 141 4.82 -9.15 14.87
C TRP A 141 5.13 -7.86 15.64
N VAL A 142 4.46 -6.75 15.31
CA VAL A 142 4.58 -5.49 16.04
C VAL A 142 4.13 -5.67 17.49
N ALA A 143 2.99 -6.34 17.69
CA ALA A 143 2.42 -6.57 19.01
C ALA A 143 3.26 -7.54 19.87
N GLY A 144 3.95 -8.49 19.23
CA GLY A 144 4.79 -9.51 19.86
C GLY A 144 6.29 -9.18 19.80
N ASP A 145 7.00 -9.85 18.89
CA ASP A 145 8.47 -9.86 18.81
C ASP A 145 9.08 -8.47 18.79
N PHE A 146 8.53 -7.53 18.02
CA PHE A 146 9.07 -6.17 17.92
C PHE A 146 8.95 -5.42 19.24
N ALA A 147 7.75 -5.44 19.84
CA ALA A 147 7.49 -4.79 21.11
C ALA A 147 8.39 -5.36 22.23
N GLN A 148 8.52 -6.69 22.28
CA GLN A 148 9.41 -7.37 23.21
C GLN A 148 10.87 -6.97 23.00
N LYS A 149 11.35 -6.98 21.75
CA LYS A 149 12.75 -6.68 21.38
C LYS A 149 13.16 -5.26 21.75
N PHE A 150 12.25 -4.29 21.61
CA PHE A 150 12.55 -2.88 21.87
C PHE A 150 11.94 -2.34 23.17
N GLY A 151 11.39 -3.21 24.02
CA GLY A 151 10.81 -2.82 25.31
C GLY A 151 9.62 -1.86 25.20
N ILE A 152 8.89 -1.93 24.08
CA ILE A 152 7.72 -1.08 23.83
C ILE A 152 6.54 -1.70 24.57
N GLN A 153 5.91 -0.94 25.47
CA GLN A 153 4.66 -1.38 26.08
C GLN A 153 3.54 -1.34 25.03
N THR A 154 3.18 -2.50 24.51
CA THR A 154 1.92 -2.68 23.81
C THR A 154 0.84 -2.87 24.87
N SER A 155 -0.21 -2.04 24.83
CA SER A 155 -1.41 -2.35 25.61
C SER A 155 -1.85 -3.77 25.24
N PRO A 156 -2.26 -4.61 26.20
CA PRO A 156 -2.68 -5.97 25.89
C PRO A 156 -3.80 -5.87 24.87
N SER A 157 -3.48 -6.28 23.64
CA SER A 157 -4.50 -6.51 22.63
C SER A 157 -5.36 -7.61 23.21
N GLN A 158 -6.60 -7.29 23.58
CA GLN A 158 -7.55 -8.30 24.01
C GLN A 158 -7.50 -9.43 22.96
N PRO A 159 -7.38 -10.70 23.37
CA PRO A 159 -7.51 -11.79 22.43
C PRO A 159 -8.85 -11.56 21.72
N ARG A 160 -8.85 -11.40 20.39
CA ARG A 160 -10.09 -11.44 19.62
C ARG A 160 -10.70 -12.79 19.92
N ALA A 161 -11.70 -12.78 20.81
CA ALA A 161 -12.58 -13.92 20.97
C ALA A 161 -13.03 -14.34 19.58
N SER A 162 -13.05 -15.64 19.31
CA SER A 162 -13.63 -16.20 18.10
C SER A 162 -14.94 -15.47 17.81
N PRO A 163 -15.17 -15.01 16.57
CA PRO A 163 -16.35 -14.21 16.28
C PRO A 163 -17.58 -15.06 16.60
N SER A 164 -18.30 -14.68 17.65
CA SER A 164 -19.70 -15.00 17.77
C SER A 164 -20.36 -14.65 16.43
N PRO A 165 -21.29 -15.48 15.92
CA PRO A 165 -21.99 -15.16 14.68
C PRO A 165 -22.51 -13.72 14.79
N PRO A 166 -22.26 -12.86 13.80
CA PRO A 166 -22.46 -11.44 13.95
C PRO A 166 -23.89 -11.19 14.42
N PRO A 167 -24.10 -10.40 15.50
CA PRO A 167 -25.40 -9.84 15.76
C PRO A 167 -25.83 -9.16 14.46
N ARG A 168 -26.98 -9.58 13.94
CA ARG A 168 -27.57 -9.02 12.72
C ARG A 168 -27.44 -7.49 12.81
N PRO A 169 -26.75 -6.82 11.86
CA PRO A 169 -26.40 -5.42 12.03
C PRO A 169 -27.69 -4.60 12.22
N PRO A 170 -27.71 -3.65 13.18
CA PRO A 170 -28.75 -2.64 13.18
C PRO A 170 -28.66 -1.86 11.86
N ALA A 171 -29.81 -1.45 11.32
CA ALA A 171 -29.90 -0.70 10.07
C ALA A 171 -28.83 0.40 10.00
N ALA A 172 -28.05 0.39 8.93
CA ALA A 172 -26.87 1.24 8.76
C ALA A 172 -27.21 2.72 9.00
N SER A 173 -26.53 3.37 9.95
CA SER A 173 -26.56 4.83 10.05
C SER A 173 -25.57 5.38 9.01
N LEU A 174 -26.10 5.80 7.86
CA LEU A 174 -25.36 6.56 6.85
C LEU A 174 -24.80 7.83 7.49
N LYS A 175 -23.48 8.06 7.40
CA LYS A 175 -22.86 9.32 7.84
C LYS A 175 -22.62 10.21 6.63
N HIS A 176 -23.15 11.43 6.70
CA HIS A 176 -22.89 12.52 5.77
C HIS A 176 -21.43 12.96 5.90
N ILE A 177 -20.74 13.17 4.78
CA ILE A 177 -19.37 13.69 4.78
C ILE A 177 -19.44 15.20 5.06
N ASP A 178 -18.77 15.69 6.10
CA ASP A 178 -18.76 17.14 6.34
C ASP A 178 -17.87 17.89 5.32
N ALA A 179 -18.18 19.17 5.09
CA ALA A 179 -17.47 19.99 4.10
C ALA A 179 -15.95 20.11 4.38
N THR A 180 -15.54 19.99 5.64
CA THR A 180 -14.12 20.08 6.05
C THR A 180 -13.37 18.81 5.64
N SER A 181 -14.03 17.66 5.73
CA SER A 181 -13.54 16.35 5.29
C SER A 181 -13.45 16.30 3.77
N ILE A 182 -14.40 16.88 3.05
CA ILE A 182 -14.36 16.96 1.58
C ILE A 182 -13.11 17.72 1.10
N ASP A 183 -12.81 18.88 1.70
CA ASP A 183 -11.60 19.64 1.38
C ASP A 183 -10.31 18.86 1.65
N HIS A 184 -10.29 18.06 2.72
CA HIS A 184 -9.15 17.21 3.06
C HIS A 184 -8.98 16.05 2.07
N LEU A 185 -10.08 15.40 1.69
CA LEU A 185 -10.11 14.31 0.71
C LEU A 185 -9.66 14.79 -0.68
N LEU A 186 -10.15 15.94 -1.13
CA LEU A 186 -9.76 16.51 -2.44
C LEU A 186 -8.31 16.97 -2.47
N LYS A 187 -7.75 17.42 -1.35
CA LYS A 187 -6.32 17.78 -1.23
C LYS A 187 -5.40 16.57 -1.21
N ASN A 188 -5.89 15.42 -0.77
CA ASN A 188 -5.12 14.18 -0.75
C ASN A 188 -5.97 13.00 -1.25
N PRO A 189 -6.08 12.86 -2.59
CA PRO A 189 -6.92 11.85 -3.24
C PRO A 189 -6.60 10.40 -2.85
N ASN A 190 -5.42 10.14 -2.28
CA ASN A 190 -5.06 8.81 -1.79
C ASN A 190 -5.99 8.29 -0.69
N PHE A 191 -6.62 9.17 0.09
CA PHE A 191 -7.58 8.76 1.12
C PHE A 191 -8.93 8.32 0.55
N ILE A 192 -9.23 8.67 -0.70
CA ILE A 192 -10.49 8.34 -1.37
C ILE A 192 -10.46 6.91 -1.94
N PHE A 193 -9.27 6.41 -2.28
CA PHE A 193 -9.07 5.09 -2.91
C PHE A 193 -9.62 3.91 -2.12
N ASP A 194 -9.59 3.99 -0.79
CA ASP A 194 -10.05 2.90 0.08
C ASP A 194 -11.51 3.06 0.52
N MET A 195 -12.22 4.08 -0.01
CA MET A 195 -13.59 4.42 0.38
C MET A 195 -14.60 3.95 -0.67
N LYS A 196 -15.73 3.39 -0.20
CA LYS A 196 -16.90 3.07 -1.03
C LYS A 196 -18.04 4.02 -0.66
N PHE A 197 -18.57 4.72 -1.65
CA PHE A 197 -19.59 5.76 -1.47
C PHE A 197 -20.94 5.26 -1.98
N LEU A 198 -22.04 5.73 -1.38
CA LEU A 198 -23.41 5.41 -1.78
C LEU A 198 -24.19 6.66 -2.17
N LEU A 199 -24.84 6.59 -3.33
CA LEU A 199 -25.79 7.61 -3.77
C LEU A 199 -27.08 7.54 -2.93
N PRO A 200 -27.59 8.67 -2.43
CA PRO A 200 -28.69 8.72 -1.47
C PRO A 200 -30.03 8.25 -2.03
N ASP A 201 -30.24 8.34 -3.34
CA ASP A 201 -31.56 8.14 -3.94
C ASP A 201 -31.95 6.66 -4.15
N LYS A 202 -31.02 5.71 -3.96
CA LYS A 202 -31.29 4.26 -4.09
C LYS A 202 -30.38 3.38 -3.20
N PRO A 203 -30.62 3.33 -1.88
CA PRO A 203 -29.78 2.56 -0.96
C PRO A 203 -29.84 1.03 -1.16
N ASP A 204 -30.88 0.50 -1.81
CA ASP A 204 -31.09 -0.96 -1.99
C ASP A 204 -30.68 -1.48 -3.40
N ASP A 205 -30.23 -0.61 -4.31
CA ASP A 205 -30.14 -0.93 -5.75
C ASP A 205 -28.75 -0.65 -6.34
N GLY A 206 -27.69 -1.09 -5.65
CA GLY A 206 -26.34 -1.18 -6.22
C GLY A 206 -25.76 0.13 -6.76
N SER A 207 -26.08 1.26 -6.13
CA SER A 207 -25.67 2.61 -6.59
C SER A 207 -24.40 3.09 -5.88
N ALA A 208 -23.43 2.19 -5.75
CA ALA A 208 -22.15 2.53 -5.14
C ALA A 208 -21.12 2.96 -6.17
N TRP A 209 -20.15 3.76 -5.75
CA TRP A 209 -19.01 4.12 -6.59
C TRP A 209 -17.71 4.13 -5.80
N GLU A 210 -16.61 3.94 -6.52
CA GLU A 210 -15.25 3.96 -6.00
C GLU A 210 -14.32 4.76 -6.92
N LEU A 211 -13.25 5.30 -6.34
CA LEU A 211 -12.22 5.99 -7.10
C LEU A 211 -11.25 4.95 -7.67
N GLU A 212 -11.20 4.83 -8.99
CA GLU A 212 -10.36 3.86 -9.68
C GLU A 212 -8.95 4.41 -9.98
N SER A 213 -8.88 5.69 -10.34
CA SER A 213 -7.60 6.39 -10.53
C SER A 213 -7.74 7.90 -10.42
N PHE A 214 -6.63 8.60 -10.21
CA PHE A 214 -6.58 10.05 -10.38
C PHE A 214 -5.28 10.45 -11.07
N SER A 215 -5.30 11.58 -11.76
CA SER A 215 -4.12 12.14 -12.41
C SER A 215 -3.98 13.63 -12.11
N HIS A 216 -2.73 14.07 -11.99
CA HIS A 216 -2.39 15.48 -11.82
C HIS A 216 -1.98 16.08 -13.16
N SER A 217 -2.60 17.20 -13.52
CA SER A 217 -2.29 17.95 -14.73
C SER A 217 -2.09 19.44 -14.40
N LYS A 218 -1.59 20.22 -15.37
CA LYS A 218 -1.48 21.69 -15.21
C LYS A 218 -2.85 22.37 -15.03
N SER A 219 -3.93 21.72 -15.45
CA SER A 219 -5.32 22.15 -15.32
C SER A 219 -5.98 21.72 -14.01
N GLY A 220 -5.31 20.92 -13.18
CA GLY A 220 -5.85 20.41 -11.91
C GLY A 220 -5.82 18.89 -11.80
N VAL A 221 -6.56 18.37 -10.82
CA VAL A 221 -6.71 16.93 -10.57
C VAL A 221 -7.94 16.41 -11.34
N GLN A 222 -7.76 15.29 -12.03
CA GLN A 222 -8.84 14.55 -12.66
C GLN A 222 -9.02 13.21 -11.93
N PHE A 223 -10.24 12.90 -11.54
CA PHE A 223 -10.65 11.69 -10.82
C PHE A 223 -11.40 10.77 -11.77
N ASN A 224 -11.02 9.50 -11.87
CA ASN A 224 -11.73 8.51 -12.67
C ASN A 224 -12.53 7.62 -11.72
N ILE A 225 -13.85 7.70 -11.84
CA ILE A 225 -14.79 7.09 -10.90
C ILE A 225 -15.46 5.89 -11.56
N LEU A 226 -15.42 4.74 -10.91
CA LEU A 226 -16.13 3.56 -11.35
C LEU A 226 -17.44 3.43 -10.59
N PHE A 227 -18.55 3.53 -11.32
CA PHE A 227 -19.89 3.29 -10.77
C PHE A 227 -20.23 1.79 -10.90
N GLU A 228 -20.90 1.25 -9.88
CA GLU A 228 -21.41 -0.11 -9.90
C GLU A 228 -22.42 -0.28 -11.06
N GLY A 229 -22.11 -1.20 -11.99
CA GLY A 229 -22.88 -1.41 -13.22
C GLY A 229 -22.37 -0.67 -14.47
N CYS A 230 -21.31 0.12 -14.36
CA CYS A 230 -20.59 0.68 -15.50
C CYS A 230 -19.30 -0.10 -15.75
N ASP A 231 -19.03 -0.43 -17.03
CA ASP A 231 -17.81 -1.15 -17.42
C ASP A 231 -16.58 -0.22 -17.49
N ASP A 232 -16.81 1.08 -17.73
CA ASP A 232 -15.77 2.09 -17.92
C ASP A 232 -15.79 3.18 -16.83
N PRO A 233 -14.63 3.59 -16.30
CA PRO A 233 -14.51 4.72 -15.37
C PRO A 233 -14.88 6.05 -16.03
N ILE A 234 -15.63 6.88 -15.31
CA ILE A 234 -16.07 8.19 -15.79
C ILE A 234 -15.15 9.28 -15.20
N PRO A 235 -14.52 10.11 -16.05
CA PRO A 235 -13.68 11.20 -15.58
C PRO A 235 -14.50 12.32 -14.95
N HIS A 236 -14.02 12.84 -13.83
CA HIS A 236 -14.56 13.96 -13.09
C HIS A 236 -13.45 14.94 -12.76
N ASP A 237 -13.72 16.23 -12.85
CA ASP A 237 -12.81 17.27 -12.33
C ASP A 237 -12.98 17.48 -10.81
N ALA A 238 -12.18 18.36 -10.22
CA ALA A 238 -12.22 18.62 -8.79
C ALA A 238 -13.54 19.25 -8.29
N GLN A 239 -14.25 19.99 -9.15
CA GLN A 239 -15.53 20.60 -8.82
C GLN A 239 -16.65 19.55 -8.90
N GLU A 240 -16.64 18.72 -9.93
CA GLU A 240 -17.57 17.60 -10.10
C GLU A 240 -17.38 16.56 -8.98
N MET A 241 -16.14 16.25 -8.62
CA MET A 241 -15.82 15.36 -7.50
C MET A 241 -16.28 15.95 -6.15
N ARG A 242 -16.20 17.28 -5.98
CA ARG A 242 -16.73 17.95 -4.79
C ARG A 242 -18.24 17.79 -4.70
N ALA A 243 -18.96 18.08 -5.79
CA ALA A 243 -20.42 17.93 -5.84
C ALA A 243 -20.82 16.48 -5.54
N LEU A 244 -20.09 15.51 -6.10
CA LEU A 244 -20.33 14.10 -5.80
C LEU A 244 -20.10 13.78 -4.32
N LEU A 245 -19.02 14.25 -3.70
CA LEU A 245 -18.80 14.03 -2.26
C LEU A 245 -19.80 14.73 -1.35
N GLU A 246 -20.33 15.89 -1.77
CA GLU A 246 -21.37 16.64 -1.04
C GLU A 246 -22.72 15.90 -1.05
N ASP A 247 -23.03 15.21 -2.14
CA ASP A 247 -24.30 14.49 -2.31
C ASP A 247 -24.27 13.03 -1.79
N ASN A 248 -23.11 12.50 -1.36
CA ASN A 248 -22.96 11.08 -1.02
C ASN A 248 -22.78 10.78 0.47
N HIS A 249 -23.24 9.59 0.87
CA HIS A 249 -23.03 9.06 2.21
C HIS A 249 -21.91 8.00 2.20
N THR A 250 -21.21 7.85 3.32
CA THR A 250 -20.18 6.82 3.50
C THR A 250 -20.63 5.76 4.49
N PHE A 251 -20.19 4.51 4.26
CA PHE A 251 -20.24 3.49 5.30
C PHE A 251 -19.21 3.82 6.37
N ALA A 252 -19.61 3.74 7.65
CA ALA A 252 -18.69 3.78 8.78
C ALA A 252 -18.03 2.41 8.99
#